data_AF-A0A6M3LNZ9-F1
#
_entry.id   AF-A0A6M3LNZ9-F1
#
_cell.length_a   1.000
_cell.length_b   1.000
_cell.length_c   1.000
_cell.angle_alpha   90.00
_cell.angle_beta   90.00
_cell.angle_gamma   90.00
#
_symmetry.space_group_name_H-M   'P 1'
#
loop_
_entity.id
_entity.type
_entity.pdbx_description
1 polymer ?
#
loop_
_entity_poly.entity_id
_entity_poly.type
_entity_poly.pdbx_seq_one_letter_code
_entity_poly.pdbx_strand_id
1 'polypeptide(L)'
;MNESDIRKWVEDNAKYNEILLRLTSDELDHIAMCMHHIYRWCEEDYPIGGFLTAVVRNDFTETCFKADDVNRKALYLYALFLANKIPFDYRKKAEEL
;
A
#
# COMPACT_ATOMS: atom_id res chain seq x y z
N MET A 1 -10.24 -6.03 -7.18
CA MET A 1 -10.34 -6.32 -5.75
C MET A 1 -11.00 -5.12 -5.11
N ASN A 2 -12.08 -5.31 -4.37
CA ASN A 2 -12.78 -4.18 -3.73
C ASN A 2 -12.05 -3.77 -2.43
N GLU A 3 -12.37 -2.59 -1.93
CA GLU A 3 -11.74 -2.05 -0.73
C GLU A 3 -11.96 -2.91 0.52
N SER A 4 -13.13 -3.55 0.66
CA SER A 4 -13.42 -4.44 1.79
C SER A 4 -12.52 -5.69 1.81
N ASP A 5 -12.22 -6.26 0.64
CA ASP A 5 -11.31 -7.40 0.52
C ASP A 5 -9.88 -7.00 0.91
N ILE A 6 -9.45 -5.81 0.47
CA ILE A 6 -8.15 -5.23 0.83
C ILE A 6 -8.09 -4.97 2.33
N ARG A 7 -9.13 -4.38 2.91
CA ARG A 7 -9.20 -4.09 4.34
C ARG A 7 -9.10 -5.34 5.21
N LYS A 8 -9.78 -6.41 4.80
CA LYS A 8 -9.63 -7.72 5.46
C LYS A 8 -8.21 -8.26 5.31
N TRP A 9 -7.63 -8.15 4.12
CA TRP A 9 -6.26 -8.59 3.87
C TRP A 9 -5.24 -7.82 4.72
N VAL A 10 -5.38 -6.49 4.83
CA VAL A 10 -4.54 -5.65 5.70
C VAL A 10 -4.64 -6.11 7.14
N GLU A 11 -5.86 -6.35 7.64
CA GLU A 11 -6.07 -6.81 9.01
C GLU A 11 -5.42 -8.17 9.27
N ASP A 12 -5.62 -9.13 8.36
CA ASP A 12 -5.05 -10.47 8.50
C ASP A 12 -3.52 -10.43 8.45
N ASN A 13 -2.92 -9.54 7.65
CA ASN A 13 -1.47 -9.40 7.52
C ASN A 13 -0.82 -8.50 8.59
N ALA A 14 -1.60 -7.63 9.23
CA ALA A 14 -1.18 -6.91 10.43
C ALA A 14 -1.02 -7.86 11.62
N LYS A 15 -1.90 -8.88 11.73
CA LYS A 15 -1.89 -9.86 12.83
C LYS A 15 -0.58 -10.64 12.94
N TYR A 16 0.05 -10.98 11.82
CA TYR A 16 1.34 -11.68 11.81
C TYR A 16 2.52 -10.86 12.36
N ASN A 17 2.34 -9.55 12.56
CA ASN A 17 3.33 -8.65 13.19
C ASN A 17 2.72 -7.89 14.38
N GLU A 18 1.78 -8.49 15.13
CA GLU A 18 1.04 -7.87 16.24
C GLU A 18 1.91 -7.17 17.30
N ILE A 19 3.15 -7.63 17.50
CA ILE A 19 4.09 -7.02 18.45
C ILE A 19 4.57 -5.65 17.96
N LEU A 20 4.63 -5.42 16.65
CA LEU A 20 5.15 -4.21 16.01
C LEU A 20 4.04 -3.29 15.46
N LEU A 21 2.84 -3.81 15.19
CA LEU A 21 1.73 -3.05 14.63
C LEU A 21 0.47 -3.13 15.47
N ARG A 22 0.38 -2.22 16.44
CA ARG A 22 -0.91 -1.85 17.02
C ARG A 22 -1.54 -0.78 16.12
N LEU A 23 -2.29 -1.23 15.13
CA LEU A 23 -3.10 -0.36 14.27
C LEU A 23 -4.53 -0.31 14.81
N THR A 24 -5.07 0.90 14.88
CA THR A 24 -6.50 1.15 15.14
C THR A 24 -7.35 0.80 13.91
N SER A 25 -8.67 0.71 14.08
CA SER A 25 -9.57 0.47 12.94
C SER A 25 -9.41 1.54 11.85
N ASP A 26 -9.37 2.81 12.24
CA ASP A 26 -9.23 3.94 11.31
C ASP A 26 -7.89 3.90 10.56
N GLU A 27 -6.81 3.47 11.22
CA GLU A 27 -5.52 3.27 10.58
C GLU A 27 -5.56 2.12 9.56
N LEU A 28 -6.23 1.02 9.89
CA LEU A 28 -6.43 -0.10 8.95
C LEU A 28 -7.25 0.35 7.73
N ASP A 29 -8.29 1.16 7.94
CA ASP A 29 -9.13 1.72 6.86
C ASP A 29 -8.31 2.66 5.98
N HIS A 30 -7.47 3.53 6.57
CA HIS A 30 -6.56 4.40 5.83
C HIS A 30 -5.62 3.58 4.94
N ILE A 31 -4.94 2.57 5.51
CA ILE A 31 -3.99 1.74 4.76
C ILE A 31 -4.71 0.99 3.63
N ALA A 32 -5.91 0.46 3.89
CA ALA A 32 -6.71 -0.23 2.89
C ALA A 32 -7.12 0.69 1.74
N MET A 33 -7.55 1.92 2.02
CA MET A 33 -7.84 2.94 1.02
C MET A 33 -6.60 3.23 0.15
N CYS A 34 -5.42 3.42 0.75
CA CYS A 34 -4.18 3.62 0.02
C CYS A 34 -3.82 2.45 -0.90
N MET A 35 -3.96 1.21 -0.42
CA MET A 35 -3.75 0.01 -1.23
C MET A 35 -4.80 -0.16 -2.34
N HIS A 36 -6.04 0.24 -2.07
CA HIS A 36 -7.09 0.28 -3.08
C HIS A 36 -6.77 1.29 -4.18
N HIS A 37 -6.22 2.45 -3.85
CA HIS A 37 -5.73 3.40 -4.85
C HIS A 37 -4.59 2.84 -5.70
N ILE A 38 -3.65 2.07 -5.12
CA ILE A 38 -2.62 1.36 -5.90
C ILE A 38 -3.27 0.37 -6.86
N TYR A 39 -4.24 -0.42 -6.38
CA TYR A 39 -4.94 -1.40 -7.22
C TYR A 39 -5.67 -0.72 -8.39
N ARG A 40 -6.41 0.36 -8.12
CA ARG A 40 -7.11 1.13 -9.15
C ARG A 40 -6.15 1.82 -10.11
N TRP A 41 -5.01 2.29 -9.63
CA TRP A 41 -3.97 2.82 -10.51
C TRP A 41 -3.49 1.75 -11.48
N CYS A 42 -3.24 0.53 -10.99
CA CYS A 42 -2.79 -0.58 -11.81
C CYS A 42 -3.82 -0.94 -12.90
N GLU A 43 -5.09 -1.11 -12.53
CA GLU A 43 -6.14 -1.66 -13.41
C GLU A 43 -6.94 -0.61 -14.20
N GLU A 44 -7.07 0.61 -13.67
CA GLU A 44 -8.02 1.63 -14.15
C GLU A 44 -7.36 2.99 -14.48
N ASP A 45 -6.02 3.07 -14.45
CA ASP A 45 -5.27 4.32 -14.62
C ASP A 45 -5.67 5.42 -13.62
N TYR A 46 -6.16 5.02 -12.44
CA TYR A 46 -6.54 5.95 -11.38
C TYR A 46 -5.31 6.75 -10.89
N PRO A 47 -5.42 8.09 -10.75
CA PRO A 47 -4.30 8.91 -10.30
C PRO A 47 -3.94 8.62 -8.83
N ILE A 48 -2.65 8.45 -8.56
CA ILE A 48 -2.12 8.23 -7.21
C ILE A 48 -1.29 9.42 -6.73
N GLY A 49 -1.32 9.67 -5.43
CA GLY A 49 -0.55 10.73 -4.79
C GLY A 49 0.92 10.35 -4.59
N GLY A 50 1.75 11.36 -4.28
CA GLY A 50 3.21 11.22 -4.27
C GLY A 50 3.75 10.12 -3.36
N PHE A 51 3.11 9.84 -2.22
CA PHE A 51 3.52 8.71 -1.36
C PHE A 51 3.36 7.36 -2.09
N LEU A 52 2.19 7.11 -2.68
CA LEU A 52 1.92 5.87 -3.40
C LEU A 52 2.76 5.77 -4.68
N THR A 53 3.02 6.90 -5.35
CA THR A 53 3.98 6.96 -6.46
C THR A 53 5.36 6.47 -6.04
N ALA A 54 5.89 6.94 -4.90
CA ALA A 54 7.18 6.48 -4.39
C ALA A 54 7.17 4.98 -4.05
N VAL A 55 6.07 4.50 -3.45
CA VAL A 55 5.86 3.08 -3.13
C VAL A 55 5.92 2.20 -4.38
N VAL A 56 5.14 2.51 -5.43
CA VAL A 56 5.09 1.68 -6.65
C VAL A 56 6.38 1.76 -7.47
N ARG A 57 7.12 2.87 -7.38
CA ARG A 57 8.45 3.05 -7.98
C ARG A 57 9.57 2.36 -7.21
N ASN A 58 9.26 1.75 -6.06
CA ASN A 58 10.24 1.15 -5.16
C ASN A 58 11.36 2.14 -4.75
N ASP A 59 11.02 3.43 -4.63
CA ASP A 59 11.91 4.45 -4.09
C ASP A 59 11.77 4.49 -2.57
N PHE A 60 12.61 3.70 -1.89
CA PHE A 60 12.54 3.56 -0.44
C PHE A 60 12.77 4.87 0.30
N THR A 61 13.72 5.69 -0.17
CA THR A 61 14.07 6.97 0.46
C THR A 61 12.89 7.93 0.40
N GLU A 62 12.31 8.09 -0.78
CA GLU A 62 11.17 8.99 -0.99
C GLU A 62 9.90 8.47 -0.30
N THR A 63 9.71 7.15 -0.30
CA THR A 63 8.61 6.50 0.43
C THR A 63 8.67 6.83 1.93
N CYS A 64 9.85 6.70 2.54
CA CYS A 64 10.03 7.01 3.96
C CYS A 64 9.83 8.50 4.25
N PHE A 65 10.26 9.37 3.34
CA PHE A 65 10.13 10.82 3.48
C PHE A 65 8.66 11.28 3.39
N LYS A 66 7.88 10.73 2.45
CA LYS A 66 6.48 11.11 2.24
C LYS A 66 5.47 10.37 3.12
N ALA A 67 5.87 9.29 3.78
CA ALA A 67 4.97 8.53 4.66
C ALA A 67 4.52 9.38 5.85
N ASP A 68 3.21 9.50 6.04
CA ASP A 68 2.64 9.94 7.31
C ASP A 68 2.86 8.88 8.42
N ASP A 69 2.45 9.20 9.64
CA ASP A 69 2.71 8.34 10.79
C ASP A 69 2.01 6.97 10.70
N VAL A 70 0.88 6.87 10.01
CA VAL A 70 0.16 5.61 9.80
C VAL A 70 0.87 4.76 8.76
N ASN A 71 1.18 5.37 7.62
CA ASN A 71 1.84 4.72 6.49
C ASN A 71 3.27 4.28 6.82
N ARG A 72 3.96 5.02 7.70
CA ARG A 72 5.31 4.66 8.16
C ARG A 72 5.31 3.36 8.98
N LYS A 73 4.28 3.12 9.80
CA LYS A 73 4.12 1.84 10.51
C LYS A 73 3.90 0.69 9.52
N ALA A 74 3.19 0.96 8.43
CA ALA A 74 2.67 -0.03 7.50
C ALA A 74 3.55 -0.28 6.26
N LEU A 75 4.77 0.26 6.16
CA LEU A 75 5.61 0.10 4.96
C LEU A 75 5.80 -1.35 4.51
N TYR A 76 5.97 -2.28 5.45
CA TYR A 76 6.09 -3.70 5.12
C TYR A 76 4.80 -4.28 4.50
N LEU A 77 3.62 -3.79 4.90
CA LEU A 77 2.33 -4.21 4.34
C LEU A 77 2.25 -3.79 2.87
N TYR A 78 2.72 -2.58 2.54
CA TYR A 78 2.79 -2.13 1.14
C TYR A 78 3.70 -3.03 0.30
N ALA A 79 4.90 -3.35 0.79
CA ALA A 79 5.81 -4.26 0.10
C ALA A 79 5.18 -5.65 -0.11
N LEU A 80 4.53 -6.19 0.92
CA LEU A 80 3.85 -7.48 0.85
C LEU A 80 2.66 -7.45 -0.12
N PHE A 81 1.90 -6.35 -0.14
CA PHE A 81 0.78 -6.16 -1.03
C PHE A 81 1.22 -6.11 -2.49
N LEU A 82 2.25 -5.31 -2.81
CA LEU A 82 2.84 -5.26 -4.15
C LEU A 82 3.40 -6.61 -4.60
N ALA A 83 3.96 -7.40 -3.69
CA ALA A 83 4.53 -8.71 -4.02
C ALA A 83 3.48 -9.80 -4.26
N ASN A 84 2.31 -9.72 -3.61
CA ASN A 84 1.34 -10.82 -3.58
C ASN A 84 -0.01 -10.52 -4.23
N LYS A 85 -0.36 -9.24 -4.40
CA LYS A 85 -1.71 -8.82 -4.81
C LYS A 85 -1.75 -7.97 -6.07
N ILE A 86 -0.64 -7.30 -6.41
CA ILE A 86 -0.56 -6.48 -7.62
C ILE A 86 0.11 -7.30 -8.75
N PRO A 87 -0.43 -7.28 -9.98
CA PRO A 87 0.15 -7.94 -11.15
C PRO A 87 1.61 -7.55 -11.40
N PHE A 88 2.50 -8.51 -11.66
CA PHE A 88 3.96 -8.30 -11.73
C PHE A 88 4.42 -7.21 -12.72
N ASP A 89 3.62 -6.95 -13.76
CA ASP A 89 3.85 -5.93 -14.78
C ASP A 89 3.63 -4.48 -14.29
N TYR A 90 3.09 -4.26 -13.09
CA TYR A 90 2.95 -2.92 -12.49
C TYR A 90 4.26 -2.14 -12.46
N ARG A 91 5.41 -2.83 -12.36
CA ARG A 91 6.73 -2.19 -12.32
C ARG A 91 7.05 -1.45 -13.60
N LYS A 92 6.68 -2.02 -14.75
CA LYS A 92 6.85 -1.36 -16.05
C LYS A 92 5.99 -0.11 -16.13
N LYS A 93 4.75 -0.18 -15.62
CA LYS A 93 3.85 0.97 -15.52
C LYS A 93 4.41 2.06 -14.59
N ALA A 94 5.08 1.66 -13.51
CA ALA A 94 5.69 2.61 -12.57
C ALA A 94 6.89 3.38 -13.16
N GLU A 95 7.56 2.86 -14.19
CA GLU A 95 8.66 3.54 -14.89
C GLU A 95 8.18 4.79 -15.66
N GLU A 96 6.88 4.87 -15.94
CA GLU A 96 6.26 5.97 -16.71
C GLU A 96 5.76 7.13 -15.81
N LEU A 97 5.90 7.00 -14.48
CA LEU A 97 5.50 8.00 -13.48
C LEU A 97 6.56 9.08 -13.18
#